data_AF-A0A165YUH4-F1
#
_entry.id   AF-A0A165YUH4-F1
#
_cell.length_a   1.000
_cell.length_b   1.000
_cell.length_c   1.000
_cell.angle_alpha   90.00
_cell.angle_beta   90.00
_cell.angle_gamma   90.00
#
_symmetry.space_group_name_H-M   'P 1'
#
loop_
_entity.id
_entity.type
_entity.pdbx_description
1 polymer ?
#
loop_
_entity_poly.entity_id
_entity_poly.type
_entity_poly.pdbx_seq_one_letter_code
_entity_poly.pdbx_strand_id
1 'polypeptide(L)'
;MPKINWNPERIREAIDKHFSKRACWYQIKTAQALYAKRDVVGKVPTGSGKTLSFFGGLVMAMEEEPDGEKMVIIASPLNLLSQQNVEMLQAAPEAIHHWYAGLREDEEQWRRSTWRRSIWPLAP
;
A
#
# COMPACT_ATOMS: atom_id res chain seq x y z
N MET A 1 0.00 -4.26 22.62
CA MET A 1 -1.39 -3.91 22.21
C MET A 1 -2.16 -5.19 21.92
N PRO A 2 -3.45 -5.29 22.27
CA PRO A 2 -4.26 -6.45 21.92
C PRO A 2 -4.37 -6.59 20.40
N LYS A 3 -4.18 -7.81 19.90
CA LYS A 3 -4.18 -8.10 18.46
C LYS A 3 -5.60 -7.89 17.91
N ILE A 4 -5.75 -7.04 16.89
CA ILE A 4 -7.05 -6.81 16.26
C ILE A 4 -7.51 -8.11 15.60
N ASN A 5 -8.76 -8.52 15.85
CA ASN A 5 -9.34 -9.67 15.16
C ASN A 5 -9.83 -9.24 13.77
N TRP A 6 -9.04 -9.52 12.74
CA TRP A 6 -9.33 -9.13 11.37
C TRP A 6 -10.36 -10.02 10.68
N ASN A 7 -11.63 -9.72 10.91
CA ASN A 7 -12.75 -10.27 10.13
C ASN A 7 -13.06 -9.41 8.88
N PRO A 8 -13.84 -9.92 7.91
CA PRO A 8 -14.17 -9.19 6.69
C PRO A 8 -14.81 -7.81 6.91
N GLU A 9 -15.64 -7.67 7.93
CA GLU A 9 -16.34 -6.43 8.27
C GLU A 9 -15.35 -5.37 8.75
N ARG A 10 -14.44 -5.74 9.67
CA ARG A 10 -13.40 -4.84 10.19
C ARG A 10 -12.44 -4.39 9.10
N ILE A 11 -12.09 -5.28 8.17
CA ILE A 11 -11.26 -4.93 7.00
C ILE A 11 -11.99 -3.93 6.11
N ARG A 12 -13.31 -4.09 5.89
CA ARG A 12 -14.10 -3.13 5.12
C ARG A 12 -14.14 -1.78 5.80
N GLU A 13 -14.42 -1.73 7.09
CA GLU A 13 -14.44 -0.49 7.87
C GLU A 13 -13.11 0.25 7.80
N ALA A 14 -11.99 -0.46 7.96
CA ALA A 14 -10.67 0.14 7.90
C ALA A 14 -10.38 0.69 6.50
N ILE A 15 -10.66 -0.06 5.43
CA ILE A 15 -10.45 0.41 4.06
C ILE A 15 -11.38 1.58 3.72
N ASP A 16 -12.64 1.55 4.15
CA ASP A 16 -13.61 2.61 3.90
C ASP A 16 -13.22 3.90 4.61
N LYS A 17 -12.77 3.82 5.87
CA LYS A 17 -12.24 4.96 6.64
C LYS A 17 -11.12 5.70 5.90
N HIS A 18 -10.21 4.98 5.24
CA HIS A 18 -9.07 5.60 4.57
C HIS A 18 -9.33 5.99 3.11
N PHE A 19 -10.16 5.24 2.38
CA PHE A 19 -10.31 5.44 0.93
C PHE A 19 -11.71 5.83 0.49
N SER A 20 -12.69 5.89 1.41
CA SER A 20 -14.12 6.08 1.09
C SER A 20 -14.61 5.08 0.02
N LYS A 21 -14.11 3.84 0.10
CA LYS A 21 -14.45 2.74 -0.81
C LYS A 21 -14.75 1.48 -0.01
N ARG A 22 -15.85 0.81 -0.37
CA ARG A 22 -16.19 -0.51 0.14
C ARG A 22 -15.29 -1.60 -0.47
N ALA A 23 -14.54 -2.30 0.38
CA ALA A 23 -13.70 -3.41 -0.07
C ALA A 23 -14.53 -4.61 -0.58
N CYS A 24 -14.20 -5.10 -1.77
CA CYS A 24 -14.76 -6.30 -2.37
C CYS A 24 -14.13 -7.58 -1.79
N TRP A 25 -14.71 -8.74 -2.08
CA TRP A 25 -14.23 -10.02 -1.53
C TRP A 25 -12.77 -10.32 -1.89
N TYR A 26 -12.37 -10.03 -3.13
CA TYR A 26 -10.99 -10.19 -3.58
C TYR A 26 -10.03 -9.35 -2.74
N GLN A 27 -10.35 -8.06 -2.53
CA GLN A 27 -9.53 -7.15 -1.73
C GLN A 27 -9.41 -7.61 -0.28
N ILE A 28 -10.51 -8.08 0.32
CA ILE A 28 -10.52 -8.61 1.69
C ILE A 28 -9.60 -9.84 1.79
N LYS A 29 -9.69 -10.76 0.83
CA LYS A 29 -8.85 -11.97 0.82
C LYS A 29 -7.38 -11.64 0.64
N THR A 30 -7.07 -10.69 -0.23
CA THR A 30 -5.70 -10.18 -0.39
C THR A 30 -5.20 -9.56 0.91
N ALA A 31 -5.97 -8.69 1.56
CA ALA A 31 -5.58 -8.06 2.83
C ALA A 31 -5.32 -9.10 3.93
N GLN A 32 -6.18 -10.11 4.09
CA GLN A 32 -5.98 -11.21 5.03
C GLN A 32 -4.69 -11.99 4.75
N ALA A 33 -4.40 -12.29 3.47
CA ALA A 33 -3.20 -13.00 3.09
C ALA A 33 -1.93 -12.18 3.34
N LEU A 34 -1.94 -10.89 3.00
CA LEU A 34 -0.84 -9.96 3.26
C LEU A 34 -0.58 -9.81 4.76
N TYR A 35 -1.63 -9.65 5.58
CA TYR A 35 -1.51 -9.60 7.04
C TYR A 35 -0.93 -10.89 7.63
N ALA A 36 -1.27 -12.04 7.04
CA ALA A 36 -0.67 -13.34 7.36
C ALA A 36 0.75 -13.52 6.80
N LYS A 37 1.39 -12.45 6.28
CA LYS A 37 2.74 -12.43 5.70
C LYS A 37 2.92 -13.43 4.55
N ARG A 38 1.90 -13.56 3.70
CA ARG A 38 1.94 -14.42 2.51
C ARG A 38 2.13 -13.61 1.24
N ASP A 39 2.88 -14.17 0.30
CA ASP A 39 2.94 -13.65 -1.06
C ASP A 39 1.62 -13.92 -1.80
N VAL A 40 1.12 -12.91 -2.51
CA VAL A 40 -0.18 -12.97 -3.20
C VAL A 40 0.00 -12.70 -4.68
N VAL A 41 -0.40 -13.67 -5.51
CA VAL A 41 -0.53 -13.49 -6.96
C VAL A 41 -2.00 -13.29 -7.30
N GLY A 42 -2.36 -12.07 -7.70
CA GLY A 42 -3.73 -11.69 -8.03
C GLY A 42 -4.06 -11.89 -9.52
N LYS A 43 -4.98 -12.81 -9.84
CA LYS A 43 -5.56 -12.97 -11.19
C LYS A 43 -7.04 -12.62 -11.18
N VAL A 44 -7.38 -11.41 -11.58
CA VAL A 44 -8.76 -10.92 -11.71
C VAL A 44 -8.90 -9.99 -12.92
N PRO A 45 -10.12 -9.80 -13.47
CA PRO A 45 -10.37 -8.84 -14.55
C PRO A 45 -9.92 -7.41 -14.23
N THR A 46 -9.81 -6.57 -15.26
CA THR A 46 -9.67 -5.11 -15.08
C THR A 46 -10.91 -4.55 -14.39
N GLY A 47 -10.76 -3.44 -13.67
CA GLY A 47 -11.85 -2.84 -12.89
C GLY A 47 -12.22 -3.58 -11.58
N SER A 48 -11.71 -4.80 -11.33
CA SER A 48 -11.99 -5.55 -10.09
C SER A 48 -11.32 -5.00 -8.81
N GLY A 49 -10.68 -3.83 -8.89
CA GLY A 49 -10.08 -3.17 -7.73
C GLY A 49 -8.72 -3.73 -7.30
N LYS A 50 -7.91 -4.22 -8.26
CA LYS A 50 -6.53 -4.69 -8.00
C LYS A 50 -5.68 -3.62 -7.31
N THR A 51 -5.77 -2.37 -7.76
CA THR A 51 -5.00 -1.25 -7.20
C THR A 51 -5.22 -1.06 -5.71
N LEU A 52 -6.47 -0.97 -5.27
CA LEU A 52 -6.80 -0.81 -3.84
C LEU A 52 -6.34 -2.02 -2.99
N SER A 53 -6.22 -3.21 -3.60
CA SER A 53 -5.81 -4.42 -2.86
C SER A 53 -4.37 -4.36 -2.35
N PHE A 54 -3.50 -3.53 -2.91
CA PHE A 54 -2.12 -3.33 -2.42
C PHE A 54 -2.09 -2.66 -1.04
N PHE A 55 -3.09 -1.84 -0.73
CA PHE A 55 -3.11 -1.02 0.48
C PHE A 55 -3.77 -1.68 1.69
N GLY A 56 -4.45 -2.82 1.49
CA GLY A 56 -5.13 -3.51 2.59
C GLY A 56 -4.19 -3.86 3.75
N GLY A 57 -3.00 -4.39 3.43
CA GLY A 57 -1.98 -4.67 4.45
C GLY A 57 -1.45 -3.43 5.16
N LEU A 58 -1.25 -2.32 4.42
CA LEU A 58 -0.79 -1.05 4.99
C LEU A 58 -1.82 -0.49 5.98
N VAL A 59 -3.10 -0.42 5.59
CA VAL A 59 -4.19 0.06 6.45
C VAL A 59 -4.32 -0.78 7.72
N MET A 60 -4.26 -2.11 7.59
CA MET A 60 -4.30 -2.99 8.76
C MET A 60 -3.13 -2.74 9.71
N ALA A 61 -1.93 -2.51 9.16
CA ALA A 61 -0.75 -2.24 9.97
C ALA A 61 -0.80 -0.85 10.64
N MET A 62 -1.40 0.15 9.99
CA MET A 62 -1.65 1.48 10.58
C MET A 62 -2.67 1.43 11.72
N GLU A 63 -3.70 0.60 11.61
CA GLU A 63 -4.69 0.42 12.68
C GLU A 63 -4.11 -0.33 13.91
N GLU A 64 -3.19 -1.28 13.70
CA GLU A 64 -2.55 -2.00 14.80
C GLU A 64 -1.45 -1.21 15.50
N GLU A 65 -0.75 -0.34 14.77
CA GLU A 65 0.34 0.47 15.32
C GLU A 65 0.24 1.90 14.76
N PRO A 66 -0.69 2.71 15.28
CA PRO A 66 -0.97 4.06 14.76
C PRO A 66 0.23 5.00 14.78
N ASP A 67 1.11 4.86 15.77
CA ASP A 67 2.30 5.70 15.95
C ASP A 67 3.55 5.10 15.28
N GLY A 68 3.45 3.90 14.70
CA GLY A 68 4.60 3.20 14.14
C GLY A 68 4.85 3.56 12.68
N GLU A 69 6.11 3.54 12.25
CA GLU A 69 6.45 3.72 10.83
C GLU A 69 5.95 2.54 10.00
N LYS A 70 5.29 2.85 8.88
CA LYS A 70 4.72 1.86 7.94
C LYS A 70 5.09 2.25 6.53
N MET A 71 5.44 1.26 5.72
CA MET A 71 5.88 1.48 4.35
C MET A 71 5.26 0.46 3.41
N VAL A 72 4.83 0.93 2.24
CA VAL A 72 4.47 0.10 1.08
C VAL A 72 5.31 0.55 -0.10
N ILE A 73 5.83 -0.41 -0.87
CA ILE A 73 6.54 -0.14 -2.13
C ILE A 73 5.70 -0.70 -3.26
N ILE A 74 5.32 0.16 -4.20
CA ILE A 74 4.54 -0.22 -5.38
C ILE A 74 5.40 0.04 -6.61
N ALA A 75 5.80 -1.05 -7.27
CA ALA A 75 6.45 -0.99 -8.56
C ALA A 75 5.39 -1.11 -9.66
N SER A 76 5.43 -0.21 -10.63
CA SER A 76 4.51 -0.21 -11.76
C SER A 76 5.31 -0.04 -13.06
N PRO A 77 4.93 -0.74 -14.15
CA PRO A 77 5.65 -0.67 -15.42
C PRO A 77 5.45 0.68 -16.14
N LEU A 78 4.42 1.45 -15.80
CA LEU A 78 4.10 2.72 -16.44
C LEU A 78 3.96 3.83 -15.40
N ASN A 79 4.56 4.98 -15.71
CA ASN A 79 4.47 6.21 -14.93
C ASN A 79 3.02 6.62 -14.65
N LEU A 80 2.14 6.55 -15.66
CA LEU A 80 0.73 6.88 -15.53
C LEU A 80 0.00 6.00 -14.50
N LEU A 81 0.33 4.71 -14.45
CA LEU A 81 -0.23 3.79 -13.47
C LEU A 81 0.31 4.09 -12.06
N SER A 82 1.56 4.53 -11.95
CA SER A 82 2.11 5.01 -10.66
C SER A 82 1.41 6.28 -10.19
N GLN A 83 1.12 7.22 -11.10
CA GLN A 83 0.39 8.45 -10.78
C GLN A 83 -1.01 8.16 -10.24
N GLN A 84 -1.73 7.22 -10.84
CA GLN A 84 -3.05 6.79 -10.33
C GLN A 84 -2.99 6.25 -8.89
N ASN A 85 -1.90 5.56 -8.53
CA ASN A 85 -1.70 5.13 -7.14
C ASN A 85 -1.51 6.34 -6.22
N VAL A 86 -0.63 7.27 -6.61
CA VAL A 86 -0.34 8.49 -5.83
C VAL A 86 -1.61 9.33 -5.62
N GLU A 87 -2.40 9.55 -6.67
CA GLU A 87 -3.66 10.31 -6.58
C GLU A 87 -4.65 9.66 -5.60
N MET A 88 -4.80 8.33 -5.65
CA MET A 88 -5.67 7.61 -4.73
C MET A 88 -5.23 7.77 -3.26
N LEU A 89 -3.93 7.90 -3.04
CA LEU A 89 -3.34 8.03 -1.72
C LEU A 89 -3.38 9.47 -1.19
N GLN A 90 -3.23 10.45 -2.07
CA GLN A 90 -3.43 11.87 -1.75
C GLN A 90 -4.89 12.16 -1.38
N ALA A 91 -5.83 11.41 -1.96
CA ALA A 91 -7.25 11.48 -1.61
C ALA A 91 -7.60 10.81 -0.27
N ALA A 92 -6.66 10.09 0.36
CA ALA A 92 -6.89 9.43 1.65
C ALA A 92 -6.75 10.45 2.80
N PRO A 93 -7.71 10.54 3.75
CA PRO A 93 -7.80 11.68 4.65
C PRO A 93 -6.61 11.88 5.60
N GLU A 94 -6.02 10.84 6.21
CA GLU A 94 -4.92 11.05 7.17
C GLU A 94 -3.95 9.85 7.19
N ALA A 95 -2.67 10.15 7.43
CA ALA A 95 -1.59 9.21 7.76
C ALA A 95 -0.78 8.58 6.62
N ILE A 96 -0.80 9.14 5.40
CA ILE A 96 0.20 8.75 4.39
C ILE A 96 0.88 9.98 3.76
N HIS A 97 1.91 10.45 4.47
CA HIS A 97 2.54 11.76 4.25
C HIS A 97 3.80 11.72 3.38
N HIS A 98 4.33 10.53 3.07
CA HIS A 98 5.54 10.39 2.25
C HIS A 98 5.31 9.43 1.09
N TRP A 99 5.06 10.03 -0.08
CA TRP A 99 4.98 9.35 -1.35
C TRP A 99 6.14 9.75 -2.23
N TYR A 100 6.88 8.76 -2.69
CA TYR A 100 7.95 8.95 -3.66
C TYR A 100 7.60 8.14 -4.90
N ALA A 101 7.03 8.83 -5.89
CA ALA A 101 6.97 8.29 -7.24
C ALA A 101 8.38 8.39 -7.82
N GLY A 102 9.14 7.30 -7.73
CA GLY A 102 10.30 7.10 -8.60
C GLY A 102 9.80 6.89 -10.02
N LEU A 103 9.34 7.97 -10.66
CA LEU A 103 9.21 7.99 -12.12
C LEU A 103 10.60 7.69 -12.66
N ARG A 104 10.68 6.96 -13.77
CA ARG A 104 11.94 6.64 -14.43
C ARG A 104 12.54 7.94 -15.02
N GLU A 105 13.03 8.79 -14.14
CA GLU A 105 13.89 9.94 -14.38
C GLU A 105 15.35 9.47 -14.25
N ASP A 106 16.29 10.25 -14.77
CA ASP A 106 17.67 9.81 -15.02
C ASP A 106 18.38 9.16 -13.81
N GLU A 107 19.42 8.38 -14.11
CA GLU A 107 20.23 7.68 -13.11
C GLU A 107 20.87 8.64 -12.07
N GLU A 108 21.03 9.91 -12.43
CA GLU A 108 21.70 10.92 -11.63
C GLU A 108 20.81 11.44 -10.49
N GLN A 109 19.51 11.61 -10.76
CA GLN A 109 18.51 11.96 -9.76
C GLN A 109 18.21 10.79 -8.82
N TRP A 110 18.22 9.55 -9.32
CA TRP A 110 18.16 8.35 -8.48
C TRP A 110 19.34 8.28 -7.50
N ARG A 111 20.57 8.54 -7.98
CA ARG A 111 21.79 8.60 -7.14
C ARG A 111 21.75 9.67 -6.05
N ARG A 112 21.06 10.80 -6.30
CA ARG A 112 20.91 11.92 -5.37
C ARG A 112 19.72 11.75 -4.41
N SER A 113 18.82 10.81 -4.68
CA SER A 113 17.63 10.58 -3.85
C SER A 113 17.97 9.99 -2.48
N THR A 114 17.20 10.37 -1.47
CA THR A 114 17.36 9.90 -0.08
C THR A 114 17.18 8.38 0.07
N TRP A 115 16.57 7.71 -0.92
CA TRP A 115 16.36 6.26 -0.98
C TRP A 115 17.64 5.44 -0.83
N ARG A 116 18.79 5.92 -1.33
CA ARG A 116 20.06 5.17 -1.20
C ARG A 116 20.48 5.02 0.26
N ARG A 117 20.23 6.01 1.10
CA ARG A 117 20.61 5.95 2.53
C ARG A 117 19.72 5.02 3.33
N SER A 118 18.46 4.82 2.91
CA SER A 118 17.48 4.03 3.66
C SER A 118 17.43 2.55 3.26
N ILE A 119 17.69 2.22 1.99
CA ILE A 119 17.57 0.84 1.46
C ILE A 119 18.92 0.14 1.33
N TRP A 120 19.97 0.86 0.94
CA TRP A 120 21.29 0.26 0.68
C TRP A 120 22.10 -0.22 1.90
N PRO A 121 21.86 0.21 3.17
CA PRO A 121 22.61 -0.38 4.29
C PRO A 121 22.31 -1.86 4.54
N LEU A 122 21.34 -2.45 3.84
CA LEU A 122 20.87 -3.83 4.03
C LEU A 122 21.18 -4.77 2.86
N ALA A 123 21.92 -4.31 1.85
CA ALA A 123 22.46 -5.20 0.80
C ALA A 123 23.87 -5.67 1.21
N PRO A 124 24.18 -6.98 1.12
CA PRO A 124 25.48 -7.53 1.51
C PRO A 124 26.65 -7.00 0.68
#